data_AF-A0A2W6YCC6-F1
#
_entry.id   AF-A0A2W6YCC6-F1
#
_cell.length_a   1.000
_cell.length_b   1.000
_cell.length_c   1.000
_cell.angle_alpha   90.00
_cell.angle_beta   90.00
_cell.angle_gamma   90.00
#
_symmetry.space_group_name_H-M   'P 1'
#
loop_
_entity.id
_entity.type
_entity.pdbx_description
1 polymer ?
#
loop_
_entity_poly.entity_id
_entity_poly.type
_entity_poly.pdbx_seq_one_letter_code
_entity_poly.pdbx_strand_id
1 'polypeptide(L)'
;MKTKLLLVLILLAQTFYAQDLTGSWQGEIDLGAMKLPLILTIKKEGNQYTSTAKSPKQGDKTITVDRTEFANNELIFEMKDLDASYKGQFKTDHFEGTFTQRSIDFNLNLSRIDEKKADKISKESRIQDIGNREINTKKIDDFLNYMTDNKQSIGSISIFRHGKEVYQKNFGQNQLPNGKWDSNTRYQVGSISKLFTAIMLMQQIEKGKLNLSDKLSKYYPDVPNANKITIETMLNHTSGLGDYVGEHYQWLFKKPVGDKAILDTIKAQGVEFQPGEKTRYSNSGYYLLSRILEKVAKKPYNVLLKENITSKAKLKNTFSVLDNPTNVFKSYKNQDGKWVEVEDFDFHNCIGLGDIVSTSNDLNLFINALFDGKLVKKETLDRMMPTPKKPLDFGLGLMAVPFYNQVSFGHGGDTAGSHSITSYNKKDDYSVSMIINGEEYPHNALGIGILSLIYDTDYSYPKFGDKATESVDTPEKFQHYIGDYKSSDIPMDIKIFSQDGKLLAQAKGQSSFPLETLDDKKFTFTPAGIEIIFSENKLQLNQNGKTYYFDKK
;
A
#
# COMPACT_ATOMS: atom_id res chain seq x y z
N MET A 1 35.53 -21.15 73.11
CA MET A 1 34.58 -21.78 72.17
C MET A 1 33.31 -20.95 72.12
N LYS A 2 32.80 -20.75 70.90
CA LYS A 2 31.44 -20.34 70.51
C LYS A 2 31.06 -18.84 70.54
N THR A 3 31.47 -18.19 69.45
CA THR A 3 30.65 -17.41 68.50
C THR A 3 29.55 -16.48 69.04
N LYS A 4 29.83 -15.17 68.95
CA LYS A 4 28.84 -14.11 68.79
C LYS A 4 28.26 -14.18 67.36
N LEU A 5 26.95 -14.34 67.25
CA LEU A 5 26.21 -14.08 66.02
C LEU A 5 25.81 -12.60 66.03
N LEU A 6 26.56 -11.76 65.31
CA LEU A 6 26.17 -10.37 65.05
C LEU A 6 25.60 -10.33 63.63
N LEU A 7 24.28 -10.18 63.51
CA LEU A 7 23.64 -9.79 62.27
C LEU A 7 24.20 -8.44 61.84
N VAL A 8 25.07 -8.43 60.83
CA VAL A 8 25.37 -7.22 60.06
C VAL A 8 24.48 -7.27 58.82
N LEU A 9 23.37 -6.53 58.90
CA LEU A 9 22.60 -6.09 57.74
C LEU A 9 23.54 -5.26 56.86
N ILE A 10 24.15 -5.90 55.86
CA ILE A 10 24.80 -5.20 54.75
C ILE A 10 23.68 -4.59 53.91
N LEU A 11 23.34 -3.33 54.21
CA LEU A 11 22.78 -2.42 53.23
C LEU A 11 23.82 -2.28 52.10
N LEU A 12 23.80 -3.21 51.16
CA LEU A 12 24.25 -2.93 49.80
C LEU A 12 23.20 -1.99 49.22
N ALA A 13 23.39 -0.70 49.46
CA ALA A 13 22.83 0.32 48.60
C ALA A 13 23.34 0.03 47.19
N GLN A 14 22.58 -0.77 46.43
CA GLN A 14 22.64 -0.70 44.99
C GLN A 14 22.26 0.74 44.66
N THR A 15 23.28 1.56 44.43
CA THR A 15 23.12 2.79 43.67
C THR A 15 22.51 2.37 42.34
N PHE A 16 21.18 2.41 42.24
CA PHE A 16 20.49 2.50 40.97
C PHE A 16 21.04 3.77 40.33
N TYR A 17 22.06 3.61 39.48
CA TYR A 17 22.40 4.66 38.53
C TYR A 17 21.10 4.97 37.81
N ALA A 18 20.56 6.18 38.01
CA ALA A 18 19.47 6.66 37.19
C ALA A 18 19.95 6.52 35.75
N GLN A 19 19.35 5.58 35.02
CA GLN A 19 19.80 5.26 33.69
C GLN A 19 19.54 6.47 32.81
N ASP A 20 20.60 7.20 32.48
CA ASP A 20 20.48 8.41 31.71
C ASP A 20 20.12 8.05 30.27
N LEU A 21 18.85 8.23 29.92
CA LEU A 21 18.33 7.94 28.59
C LEU A 21 18.73 8.98 27.55
N THR A 22 19.29 10.12 27.98
CA THR A 22 19.62 11.20 27.05
C THR A 22 20.61 10.75 25.99
N GLY A 23 20.46 11.30 24.78
CA GLY A 23 21.25 10.94 23.61
C GLY A 23 20.42 10.31 22.49
N SER A 24 21.11 9.76 21.50
CA SER A 24 20.51 9.21 20.29
C SER A 24 20.42 7.68 20.35
N TRP A 25 19.30 7.17 19.87
CA TRP A 25 18.96 5.76 19.80
C TRP A 25 18.53 5.43 18.37
N GLN A 26 19.02 4.32 17.84
CA GLN A 26 18.72 3.88 16.49
C GLN A 26 18.02 2.53 16.53
N GLY A 27 16.98 2.40 15.72
CA GLY A 27 16.41 1.11 15.34
C GLY A 27 16.05 1.07 13.88
N GLU A 28 15.48 -0.05 13.45
CA GLU A 28 15.00 -0.27 12.10
C GLU A 28 13.61 -0.91 12.18
N ILE A 29 12.67 -0.34 11.43
CA ILE A 29 11.33 -0.88 11.24
C ILE A 29 11.35 -1.71 9.95
N ASP A 30 11.06 -3.00 10.06
CA ASP A 30 10.97 -3.91 8.92
C ASP A 30 9.53 -3.96 8.39
N LEU A 31 9.35 -3.55 7.14
CA LEU A 31 8.08 -3.56 6.40
C LEU A 31 8.04 -4.69 5.36
N GLY A 32 8.91 -5.70 5.49
CA GLY A 32 9.10 -6.78 4.54
C GLY A 32 9.98 -6.36 3.36
N ALA A 33 9.40 -5.68 2.38
CA ALA A 33 10.14 -5.24 1.18
C ALA A 33 11.02 -4.00 1.43
N MET A 34 10.82 -3.30 2.54
CA MET A 34 11.55 -2.09 2.92
C MET A 34 11.95 -2.12 4.38
N LYS A 35 13.07 -1.47 4.66
CA LYS A 35 13.61 -1.29 6.01
C LYS A 35 13.84 0.17 6.28
N LEU A 36 13.15 0.70 7.28
CA LEU A 36 13.14 2.12 7.63
C LEU A 36 13.91 2.34 8.93
N PRO A 37 15.13 2.91 8.88
CA PRO A 37 15.82 3.30 10.10
C PRO A 37 15.05 4.42 10.80
N LEU A 38 14.99 4.35 12.12
CA LEU A 38 14.47 5.40 12.99
C LEU A 38 15.58 5.83 13.94
N ILE A 39 15.82 7.14 14.03
CA ILE A 39 16.71 7.74 15.03
C ILE A 39 15.85 8.55 15.99
N LEU A 40 15.78 8.11 17.26
CA LEU A 40 15.15 8.81 18.36
C LEU A 40 16.22 9.57 19.14
N THR A 41 16.07 10.87 19.31
CA THR A 41 16.96 11.69 20.16
C THR A 41 16.20 12.12 21.40
N ILE A 42 16.61 11.65 22.57
CA ILE A 42 15.99 11.93 23.86
C ILE A 42 16.82 13.00 24.58
N LYS A 43 16.13 14.00 25.11
CA LYS A 43 16.66 15.03 25.99
C LYS A 43 15.92 15.00 27.32
N LYS A 44 16.51 15.59 28.35
CA LYS A 44 15.91 15.72 29.67
C LYS A 44 15.83 17.19 30.03
N GLU A 45 14.62 17.68 30.26
CA GLU A 45 14.33 19.05 30.67
C GLU A 45 13.72 19.00 32.08
N GLY A 46 14.53 19.32 33.09
CA GLY A 46 14.16 19.10 34.49
C GLY A 46 13.94 17.61 34.79
N ASN A 47 12.71 17.26 35.17
CA ASN A 47 12.30 15.88 35.47
C ASN A 47 11.57 15.18 34.32
N GLN A 48 11.38 15.84 33.18
CA GLN A 48 10.66 15.29 32.04
C GLN A 48 11.61 14.94 30.90
N TYR A 49 11.30 13.86 30.18
CA TYR A 49 11.97 13.53 28.94
C TYR A 49 11.22 14.17 27.77
N THR A 50 11.97 14.77 26.86
CA THR A 50 11.48 15.22 25.55
C THR A 50 12.22 14.43 24.48
N SER A 51 11.62 14.23 23.33
CA SER A 51 12.35 13.61 22.23
C SER A 51 11.93 14.13 20.86
N THR A 52 12.76 13.80 19.88
CA THR A 52 12.48 14.02 18.46
C THR A 52 12.88 12.77 17.70
N ALA A 53 12.18 12.46 16.62
CA ALA A 53 12.53 11.34 15.76
C ALA A 53 12.94 11.81 14.36
N LYS A 54 13.78 11.02 13.70
CA LYS A 54 14.11 11.16 12.28
C LYS A 54 13.99 9.79 11.63
N SER A 55 13.54 9.76 10.38
CA SER A 55 13.60 8.59 9.51
C SER A 55 14.60 8.88 8.38
N PRO A 56 15.91 8.59 8.58
CA PRO A 56 16.98 8.98 7.67
C PRO A 56 16.75 8.69 6.19
N LYS A 57 16.15 7.54 5.87
CA LYS A 57 15.85 7.20 4.46
C LYS A 57 14.66 7.97 3.89
N GLN A 58 13.79 8.54 4.72
CA GLN A 58 12.61 9.29 4.25
C GLN A 58 12.83 10.81 4.21
N GLY A 59 14.01 11.29 4.61
CA GLY A 59 14.44 12.70 4.51
C GLY A 59 14.90 13.31 5.84
N ASP A 60 15.17 14.62 5.85
CA ASP A 60 15.66 15.35 7.05
C ASP A 60 14.56 15.87 7.97
N LYS A 61 13.29 15.67 7.60
CA LYS A 61 12.18 16.21 8.38
C LYS A 61 12.23 15.62 9.78
N THR A 62 12.39 16.49 10.77
CA THR A 62 12.27 16.09 12.17
C THR A 62 10.81 15.79 12.45
N ILE A 63 10.56 14.59 12.96
CA ILE A 63 9.26 14.10 13.37
C ILE A 63 9.07 14.50 14.84
N THR A 64 7.99 15.22 15.09
CA THR A 64 7.58 15.60 16.44
C THR A 64 7.21 14.36 17.23
N VAL A 65 7.70 14.28 18.47
CA VAL A 65 7.29 13.26 19.43
C VAL A 65 6.52 13.98 20.53
N ASP A 66 5.20 13.78 20.56
CA ASP A 66 4.26 14.50 21.42
C ASP A 66 4.38 14.10 22.89
N ARG A 67 4.84 12.87 23.15
CA ARG A 67 4.98 12.31 24.49
C ARG A 67 6.22 11.42 24.55
N THR A 68 7.00 11.54 25.62
CA THR A 68 8.12 10.63 25.91
C THR A 68 8.14 10.37 27.40
N GLU A 69 8.03 9.09 27.77
CA GLU A 69 8.00 8.66 29.16
C GLU A 69 8.95 7.49 29.36
N PHE A 70 9.57 7.48 30.54
CA PHE A 70 10.35 6.35 30.99
C PHE A 70 10.06 6.06 32.46
N ALA A 71 9.50 4.89 32.71
CA ALA A 71 9.20 4.40 34.04
C ALA A 71 9.29 2.88 34.06
N ASN A 72 9.73 2.29 35.16
CA ASN A 72 9.83 0.83 35.32
C ASN A 72 10.61 0.14 34.19
N ASN A 73 11.73 0.74 33.75
CA ASN A 73 12.54 0.30 32.61
C ASN A 73 11.80 0.23 31.27
N GLU A 74 10.65 0.90 31.14
CA GLU A 74 9.88 0.94 29.90
C GLU A 74 9.93 2.34 29.28
N LEU A 75 10.36 2.43 28.02
CA LEU A 75 10.29 3.63 27.20
C LEU A 75 8.99 3.64 26.40
N ILE A 76 8.23 4.72 26.52
CA ILE A 76 7.03 4.98 25.73
C ILE A 76 7.22 6.31 24.99
N PHE A 77 6.88 6.33 23.70
CA PHE A 77 6.73 7.58 22.98
C PHE A 77 5.53 7.57 22.03
N GLU A 78 4.96 8.75 21.76
CA GLU A 78 3.80 8.93 20.88
C GLU A 78 4.07 10.01 19.84
N MET A 79 3.62 9.78 18.60
CA MET A 79 3.67 10.70 17.48
C MET A 79 2.26 10.82 16.88
N LYS A 80 1.49 11.80 17.36
CA LYS A 80 0.06 11.97 17.05
C LYS A 80 -0.19 12.24 15.57
N ASP A 81 0.66 13.06 14.95
CA ASP A 81 0.57 13.40 13.53
C ASP A 81 0.69 12.17 12.61
N LEU A 82 1.36 11.11 13.08
CA LEU A 82 1.56 9.88 12.35
C LEU A 82 0.62 8.75 12.80
N ASP A 83 -0.24 9.00 13.80
CA ASP A 83 -1.01 7.98 14.51
C ASP A 83 -0.10 6.81 14.92
N ALA A 84 1.03 7.14 15.54
CA ALA A 84 2.06 6.19 15.88
C ALA A 84 2.48 6.27 17.34
N SER A 85 2.91 5.14 17.89
CA SER A 85 3.42 5.02 19.25
C SER A 85 4.50 3.94 19.32
N TYR A 86 5.25 3.96 20.41
CA TYR A 86 6.22 2.92 20.72
C TYR A 86 6.14 2.56 22.19
N LYS A 87 6.38 1.28 22.46
CA LYS A 87 6.51 0.74 23.80
C LYS A 87 7.64 -0.28 23.80
N GLY A 88 8.69 -0.03 24.59
CA GLY A 88 9.86 -0.90 24.64
C GLY A 88 10.49 -1.03 26.02
N GLN A 89 10.96 -2.24 26.32
CA GLN A 89 11.60 -2.59 27.58
C GLN A 89 13.11 -2.44 27.45
N PHE A 90 13.71 -1.69 28.37
CA PHE A 90 15.14 -1.56 28.48
C PHE A 90 15.76 -2.88 28.96
N LYS A 91 16.79 -3.35 28.25
CA LYS A 91 17.53 -4.58 28.58
C LYS A 91 18.89 -4.23 29.18
N THR A 92 19.98 -4.70 28.60
CA THR A 92 21.33 -4.43 29.11
C THR A 92 21.84 -3.09 28.57
N ASP A 93 21.69 -2.86 27.27
CA ASP A 93 22.26 -1.74 26.52
C ASP A 93 21.35 -1.21 25.38
N HIS A 94 20.16 -1.78 25.23
CA HIS A 94 19.20 -1.47 24.17
C HIS A 94 17.76 -1.59 24.70
N PHE A 95 16.81 -1.11 23.91
CA PHE A 95 15.38 -1.40 24.09
C PHE A 95 14.93 -2.46 23.12
N GLU A 96 14.10 -3.38 23.62
CA GLU A 96 13.31 -4.28 22.79
C GLU A 96 11.85 -3.83 22.87
N GLY A 97 11.21 -3.59 21.74
CA GLY A 97 9.86 -3.02 21.76
C GLY A 97 9.10 -3.09 20.46
N THR A 98 7.88 -2.58 20.55
CA THR A 98 6.92 -2.55 19.45
C THR A 98 6.64 -1.10 19.09
N PHE A 99 6.81 -0.78 17.80
CA PHE A 99 6.33 0.45 17.19
C PHE A 99 4.97 0.18 16.56
N THR A 100 3.93 0.86 17.00
CA THR A 100 2.58 0.72 16.47
C THR A 100 2.24 1.94 15.63
N GLN A 101 1.76 1.76 14.41
CA GLN A 101 1.20 2.84 13.58
C GLN A 101 -0.15 2.42 13.02
N ARG A 102 -1.20 3.22 13.28
CA ARG A 102 -2.58 2.95 12.81
C ARG A 102 -3.05 1.52 13.11
N SER A 103 -2.77 1.08 14.34
CA SER A 103 -3.08 -0.27 14.84
C SER A 103 -2.28 -1.42 14.18
N ILE A 104 -1.24 -1.13 13.41
CA ILE A 104 -0.30 -2.12 12.89
C ILE A 104 0.96 -2.08 13.73
N ASP A 105 1.35 -3.23 14.28
CA ASP A 105 2.52 -3.40 15.12
C ASP A 105 3.73 -3.81 14.29
N PHE A 106 4.86 -3.17 14.56
CA PHE A 106 6.17 -3.47 13.98
C PHE A 106 7.18 -3.69 15.09
N ASN A 107 8.08 -4.64 14.91
CA ASN A 107 9.21 -4.79 15.82
C ASN A 107 10.15 -3.59 15.67
N LEU A 108 10.59 -3.02 16.77
CA LEU A 108 11.57 -1.93 16.80
C LEU A 108 12.47 -2.05 18.03
N ASN A 109 13.68 -2.54 17.80
CA ASN A 109 14.72 -2.55 18.81
C ASN A 109 15.58 -1.29 18.67
N LEU A 110 15.83 -0.59 19.78
CA LEU A 110 16.56 0.68 19.80
C LEU A 110 17.89 0.51 20.53
N SER A 111 19.00 0.71 19.83
CA SER A 111 20.35 0.67 20.39
C SER A 111 20.95 2.07 20.41
N ARG A 112 21.70 2.38 21.47
CA ARG A 112 22.33 3.70 21.64
C ARG A 112 23.38 3.95 20.55
N ILE A 113 23.44 5.17 20.05
CA ILE A 113 24.46 5.65 19.10
C ILE A 113 25.00 7.02 19.54
N ASP A 114 26.24 7.32 19.17
CA ASP A 114 26.79 8.67 19.35
C ASP A 114 26.26 9.66 18.29
N GLU A 115 26.34 10.96 18.58
CA GLU A 115 25.83 12.02 17.70
C GLU A 115 26.50 12.04 16.32
N LYS A 116 27.81 11.75 16.24
CA LYS A 116 28.54 11.71 14.96
C LYS A 116 28.03 10.57 14.07
N LYS A 117 27.74 9.42 14.66
CA LYS A 117 27.15 8.26 14.00
C LYS A 117 25.72 8.55 13.58
N ALA A 118 24.92 9.24 14.41
CA ALA A 118 23.55 9.66 14.06
C ALA A 118 23.53 10.60 12.84
N ASP A 119 24.43 11.58 12.82
CA ASP A 119 24.59 12.50 11.69
C ASP A 119 25.10 11.79 10.43
N LYS A 120 26.05 10.86 10.59
CA LYS A 120 26.58 10.06 9.47
C LYS A 120 25.48 9.21 8.84
N ILE A 121 24.71 8.48 9.65
CA ILE A 121 23.58 7.65 9.18
C ILE A 121 22.55 8.51 8.45
N SER A 122 22.21 9.68 9.01
CA SER A 122 21.26 10.62 8.40
C SER A 122 21.68 11.08 7.00
N LYS A 123 22.99 11.26 6.77
CA LYS A 123 23.55 11.70 5.48
C LYS A 123 23.72 10.56 4.48
N GLU A 124 24.22 9.41 4.93
CA GLU A 124 24.58 8.28 4.06
C GLU A 124 23.38 7.40 3.66
N SER A 125 22.29 7.40 4.43
CA SER A 125 21.15 6.51 4.15
C SER A 125 20.25 6.97 3.00
N ARG A 126 20.49 8.15 2.42
CA ARG A 126 19.61 8.72 1.39
C ARG A 126 19.76 7.99 0.07
N ILE A 127 18.64 7.73 -0.58
CA ILE A 127 18.62 7.27 -1.95
C ILE A 127 19.08 8.43 -2.83
N GLN A 128 20.22 8.23 -3.48
CA GLN A 128 20.80 9.19 -4.40
C GLN A 128 19.91 9.34 -5.62
N ASP A 129 19.86 10.56 -6.15
CA ASP A 129 19.18 10.83 -7.41
C ASP A 129 19.80 9.98 -8.53
N ILE A 130 19.01 9.67 -9.55
CA ILE A 130 19.52 8.97 -10.74
C ILE A 130 20.52 9.90 -11.45
N GLY A 131 20.19 11.20 -11.54
CA GLY A 131 21.05 12.20 -12.19
C GLY A 131 21.27 11.87 -13.66
N ASN A 132 22.54 11.81 -14.09
CA ASN A 132 22.92 11.48 -15.46
C ASN A 132 23.15 9.98 -15.69
N ARG A 133 22.92 9.12 -14.69
CA ARG A 133 23.11 7.68 -14.82
C ARG A 133 22.00 7.08 -15.69
N GLU A 134 22.36 6.08 -16.48
CA GLU A 134 21.37 5.26 -17.17
C GLU A 134 20.69 4.29 -16.18
N ILE A 135 19.41 3.99 -16.42
CA ILE A 135 18.69 2.97 -15.66
C ILE A 135 19.20 1.60 -16.10
N ASN A 136 19.65 0.78 -15.16
CA ASN A 136 20.14 -0.56 -15.46
C ASN A 136 18.98 -1.52 -15.76
N THR A 137 18.55 -1.53 -17.01
CA THR A 137 17.42 -2.33 -17.50
C THR A 137 17.67 -3.83 -17.39
N LYS A 138 18.93 -4.28 -17.44
CA LYS A 138 19.29 -5.69 -17.27
C LYS A 138 18.95 -6.19 -15.87
N LYS A 139 19.25 -5.43 -14.82
CA LYS A 139 18.89 -5.80 -13.43
C LYS A 139 17.37 -5.96 -13.28
N ILE A 140 16.61 -5.04 -13.87
CA ILE A 140 15.13 -5.09 -13.88
C ILE A 140 14.65 -6.33 -14.64
N ASP A 141 15.27 -6.62 -15.78
CA ASP A 141 14.95 -7.80 -16.58
C ASP A 141 15.17 -9.11 -15.82
N ASP A 142 16.35 -9.24 -15.20
CA ASP A 142 16.74 -10.38 -14.37
C ASP A 142 15.78 -10.55 -13.18
N PHE A 143 15.38 -9.45 -12.54
CA PHE A 143 14.41 -9.47 -11.44
C PHE A 143 13.04 -9.95 -11.91
N LEU A 144 12.51 -9.39 -13.00
CA LEU A 144 11.21 -9.80 -13.53
C LEU A 144 11.23 -11.25 -14.01
N ASN A 145 12.34 -11.72 -14.62
CA ASN A 145 12.52 -13.14 -14.97
C ASN A 145 12.48 -14.02 -13.72
N TYR A 146 13.20 -13.63 -12.66
CA TYR A 146 13.18 -14.35 -11.38
C TYR A 146 11.76 -14.44 -10.80
N MET A 147 11.00 -13.34 -10.82
CA MET A 147 9.61 -13.32 -10.36
C MET A 147 8.72 -14.24 -11.23
N THR A 148 8.89 -14.22 -12.55
CA THR A 148 8.11 -15.11 -13.43
C THR A 148 8.48 -16.57 -13.27
N ASP A 149 9.78 -16.91 -13.17
CA ASP A 149 10.25 -18.29 -13.06
C ASP A 149 9.71 -18.96 -11.79
N ASN A 150 9.51 -18.16 -10.73
CA ASN A 150 8.88 -18.59 -9.48
C ASN A 150 7.34 -18.46 -9.48
N LYS A 151 6.72 -18.16 -10.63
CA LYS A 151 5.27 -17.98 -10.84
C LYS A 151 4.64 -16.93 -9.93
N GLN A 152 5.37 -15.85 -9.67
CA GLN A 152 4.96 -14.85 -8.69
C GLN A 152 4.15 -13.71 -9.29
N SER A 153 4.34 -13.44 -10.58
CA SER A 153 3.68 -12.31 -11.23
C SER A 153 3.56 -12.48 -12.74
N ILE A 154 2.47 -11.96 -13.29
CA ILE A 154 2.24 -11.74 -14.73
C ILE A 154 1.86 -10.27 -14.92
N GLY A 155 2.47 -9.63 -15.90
CA GLY A 155 2.21 -8.21 -16.10
C GLY A 155 2.98 -7.57 -17.26
N SER A 156 2.88 -6.25 -17.32
CA SER A 156 3.57 -5.41 -18.28
C SER A 156 4.17 -4.20 -17.58
N ILE A 157 5.37 -3.81 -17.97
CA ILE A 157 6.04 -2.61 -17.50
C ILE A 157 6.63 -1.82 -18.67
N SER A 158 6.59 -0.50 -18.54
CA SER A 158 7.32 0.43 -19.39
C SER A 158 8.00 1.48 -18.49
N ILE A 159 9.19 1.92 -18.89
CA ILE A 159 9.96 2.96 -18.20
C ILE A 159 10.40 3.99 -19.24
N PHE A 160 10.11 5.26 -18.97
CA PHE A 160 10.61 6.37 -19.76
C PHE A 160 11.64 7.17 -18.97
N ARG A 161 12.64 7.71 -19.67
CA ARG A 161 13.64 8.65 -19.15
C ARG A 161 13.80 9.78 -20.16
N HIS A 162 13.77 11.03 -19.71
CA HIS A 162 13.88 12.20 -20.58
C HIS A 162 12.88 12.16 -21.75
N GLY A 163 11.63 11.78 -21.46
CA GLY A 163 10.54 11.65 -22.43
C GLY A 163 10.66 10.51 -23.44
N LYS A 164 11.64 9.60 -23.31
CA LYS A 164 11.86 8.45 -24.22
C LYS A 164 11.72 7.13 -23.48
N GLU A 165 11.10 6.14 -24.14
CA GLU A 165 11.05 4.77 -23.62
C GLU A 165 12.46 4.16 -23.59
N VAL A 166 12.89 3.73 -22.41
CA VAL A 166 14.19 3.07 -22.20
C VAL A 166 14.04 1.59 -21.87
N TYR A 167 12.85 1.16 -21.45
CA TYR A 167 12.55 -0.23 -21.13
C TYR A 167 11.07 -0.53 -21.36
N GLN A 168 10.78 -1.69 -21.94
CA GLN A 168 9.43 -2.24 -22.07
C GLN A 168 9.51 -3.76 -21.96
N LYS A 169 8.63 -4.36 -21.15
CA LYS A 169 8.53 -5.82 -21.04
C LYS A 169 7.13 -6.27 -20.69
N ASN A 170 6.65 -7.28 -21.40
CA ASN A 170 5.57 -8.16 -20.95
C ASN A 170 6.24 -9.39 -20.31
N PHE A 171 5.78 -9.80 -19.13
CA PHE A 171 6.34 -10.91 -18.38
C PHE A 171 5.24 -11.86 -17.86
N GLY A 172 5.51 -13.16 -17.93
CA GLY A 172 4.67 -14.23 -17.36
C GLY A 172 3.47 -14.67 -18.22
N GLN A 173 3.12 -13.97 -19.31
CA GLN A 173 1.94 -14.31 -20.12
C GLN A 173 2.05 -15.68 -20.81
N ASN A 174 3.28 -16.13 -21.11
CA ASN A 174 3.56 -17.46 -21.66
C ASN A 174 3.23 -18.62 -20.71
N GLN A 175 2.99 -18.34 -19.42
CA GLN A 175 2.60 -19.34 -18.42
C GLN A 175 1.09 -19.61 -18.38
N LEU A 176 0.31 -18.84 -19.16
CA LEU A 176 -1.14 -18.93 -19.16
C LEU A 176 -1.62 -19.97 -20.18
N PRO A 177 -2.58 -20.84 -19.80
CA PRO A 177 -2.99 -21.98 -20.63
C PRO A 177 -3.60 -21.59 -21.98
N ASN A 178 -4.19 -20.39 -22.09
CA ASN A 178 -4.92 -19.93 -23.27
C ASN A 178 -4.56 -18.49 -23.70
N GLY A 179 -3.39 -17.98 -23.27
CA GLY A 179 -3.03 -16.57 -23.45
C GLY A 179 -2.55 -16.22 -24.86
N LYS A 180 -3.43 -15.66 -25.70
CA LYS A 180 -2.98 -14.86 -26.86
C LYS A 180 -2.66 -13.45 -26.38
N TRP A 181 -1.44 -13.00 -26.59
CA TRP A 181 -0.99 -11.65 -26.26
C TRP A 181 -0.01 -11.14 -27.31
N ASP A 182 0.07 -9.82 -27.43
CA ASP A 182 1.02 -9.10 -28.27
C ASP A 182 1.41 -7.76 -27.61
N SER A 183 2.19 -6.94 -28.31
CA SER A 183 2.62 -5.62 -27.82
C SER A 183 1.48 -4.59 -27.69
N ASN A 184 0.31 -4.86 -28.27
CA ASN A 184 -0.89 -4.03 -28.21
C ASN A 184 -1.93 -4.58 -27.22
N THR A 185 -1.63 -5.68 -26.52
CA THR A 185 -2.50 -6.25 -25.50
C THR A 185 -2.74 -5.24 -24.39
N ARG A 186 -4.03 -4.98 -24.13
CA ARG A 186 -4.50 -3.96 -23.19
C ARG A 186 -4.88 -4.59 -21.87
N TYR A 187 -4.85 -3.81 -20.82
CA TYR A 187 -5.21 -4.24 -19.48
C TYR A 187 -6.17 -3.24 -18.87
N GLN A 188 -7.02 -3.71 -17.95
CA GLN A 188 -7.82 -2.82 -17.13
C GLN A 188 -6.89 -2.09 -16.14
N VAL A 189 -6.89 -0.76 -16.18
CA VAL A 189 -5.97 0.06 -15.37
C VAL A 189 -6.64 0.61 -14.10
N GLY A 190 -7.87 0.18 -13.84
CA GLY A 190 -8.65 0.57 -12.67
C GLY A 190 -8.61 2.08 -12.42
N SER A 191 -8.29 2.45 -11.19
CA SER A 191 -8.39 3.83 -10.70
C SER A 191 -7.43 4.84 -11.34
N ILE A 192 -6.47 4.43 -12.18
CA ILE A 192 -5.73 5.38 -13.03
C ILE A 192 -6.71 6.19 -13.91
N SER A 193 -7.87 5.61 -14.25
CA SER A 193 -8.98 6.27 -14.95
C SER A 193 -9.41 7.61 -14.31
N LYS A 194 -9.27 7.76 -13.00
CA LYS A 194 -9.61 9.00 -12.28
C LYS A 194 -8.73 10.17 -12.70
N LEU A 195 -7.45 9.92 -12.95
CA LEU A 195 -6.53 10.96 -13.42
C LEU A 195 -6.94 11.44 -14.82
N PHE A 196 -7.40 10.56 -15.71
CA PHE A 196 -7.97 10.96 -17.01
C PHE A 196 -9.20 11.87 -16.84
N THR A 197 -10.15 11.48 -15.98
CA THR A 197 -11.34 12.30 -15.67
C THR A 197 -10.96 13.66 -15.09
N ALA A 198 -10.04 13.69 -14.12
CA ALA A 198 -9.56 14.90 -13.48
C ALA A 198 -8.96 15.87 -14.51
N ILE A 199 -8.09 15.39 -15.40
CA ILE A 199 -7.50 16.20 -16.48
C ILE A 199 -8.59 16.79 -17.38
N MET A 200 -9.59 16.00 -17.79
CA MET A 200 -10.66 16.50 -18.64
C MET A 200 -11.52 17.58 -17.95
N LEU A 201 -11.77 17.44 -16.65
CA LEU A 201 -12.44 18.46 -15.83
C LEU A 201 -11.60 19.73 -15.71
N MET A 202 -10.30 19.59 -15.43
CA MET A 202 -9.37 20.72 -15.36
C MET A 202 -9.29 21.47 -16.70
N GLN A 203 -9.36 20.77 -17.84
CA GLN A 203 -9.47 21.42 -19.15
C GLN A 203 -10.81 22.17 -19.35
N GLN A 204 -11.92 21.75 -18.74
CA GLN A 204 -13.16 22.54 -18.75
C GLN A 204 -13.04 23.77 -17.85
N ILE A 205 -12.31 23.66 -16.74
CA ILE A 205 -11.99 24.79 -15.84
C ILE A 205 -11.11 25.82 -16.57
N GLU A 206 -10.09 25.39 -17.32
CA GLU A 206 -9.28 26.30 -18.15
C GLU A 206 -10.10 27.04 -19.22
N LYS A 207 -11.19 26.42 -19.70
CA LYS A 207 -12.12 27.02 -20.67
C LYS A 207 -13.19 27.89 -20.00
N GLY A 208 -13.17 28.05 -18.67
CA GLY A 208 -14.17 28.81 -17.91
C GLY A 208 -15.57 28.17 -17.90
N LYS A 209 -15.70 26.90 -18.26
CA LYS A 209 -16.99 26.18 -18.31
C LYS A 209 -17.40 25.55 -16.98
N LEU A 210 -16.44 25.40 -16.08
CA LEU A 210 -16.62 24.83 -14.75
C LEU A 210 -15.70 25.58 -13.77
N ASN A 211 -16.07 25.66 -12.50
CA ASN A 211 -15.17 26.13 -11.44
C ASN A 211 -14.98 25.05 -10.38
N LEU A 212 -13.80 25.03 -9.75
CA LEU A 212 -13.52 24.13 -8.62
C LEU A 212 -14.49 24.34 -7.45
N SER A 213 -14.95 25.56 -7.24
CA SER A 213 -15.90 25.93 -6.19
C SER A 213 -17.37 25.67 -6.55
N ASP A 214 -17.68 25.22 -7.77
CA ASP A 214 -19.07 24.90 -8.16
C ASP A 214 -19.62 23.83 -7.21
N LYS A 215 -20.82 24.08 -6.68
CA LYS A 215 -21.48 23.17 -5.75
C LYS A 215 -22.08 21.97 -6.48
N LEU A 216 -22.05 20.80 -5.84
CA LEU A 216 -22.69 19.60 -6.36
C LEU A 216 -24.20 19.79 -6.57
N SER A 217 -24.85 20.62 -5.73
CA SER A 217 -26.29 20.91 -5.82
C SER A 217 -26.73 21.53 -7.15
N LYS A 218 -25.80 22.17 -7.90
CA LYS A 218 -26.05 22.67 -9.25
C LYS A 218 -26.38 21.54 -10.24
N TYR A 219 -25.90 20.32 -9.98
CA TYR A 219 -25.99 19.18 -10.89
C TYR A 219 -26.80 18.02 -10.32
N TYR A 220 -26.76 17.84 -8.99
CA TYR A 220 -27.38 16.75 -8.23
C TYR A 220 -27.89 17.28 -6.87
N PRO A 221 -28.98 18.07 -6.84
CA PRO A 221 -29.49 18.68 -5.61
C PRO A 221 -29.97 17.67 -4.56
N ASP A 222 -30.39 16.48 -4.99
CA ASP A 222 -30.92 15.44 -4.10
C ASP A 222 -29.84 14.57 -3.44
N VAL A 223 -28.56 14.80 -3.74
CA VAL A 223 -27.46 14.10 -3.06
C VAL A 223 -27.27 14.73 -1.67
N PRO A 224 -27.16 13.94 -0.59
CA PRO A 224 -26.90 14.46 0.75
C PRO A 224 -25.68 15.41 0.78
N ASN A 225 -25.81 16.55 1.48
CA ASN A 225 -24.80 17.60 1.55
C ASN A 225 -24.39 18.26 0.21
N ALA A 226 -25.16 18.10 -0.88
CA ALA A 226 -24.78 18.63 -2.20
C ALA A 226 -24.53 20.16 -2.24
N ASN A 227 -25.17 20.93 -1.35
CA ASN A 227 -24.95 22.38 -1.23
C ASN A 227 -23.60 22.75 -0.57
N LYS A 228 -22.96 21.81 0.13
CA LYS A 228 -21.64 22.00 0.75
C LYS A 228 -20.52 21.44 -0.13
N ILE A 229 -20.74 20.27 -0.73
CA ILE A 229 -19.78 19.57 -1.60
C ILE A 229 -19.48 20.42 -2.85
N THR A 230 -18.21 20.48 -3.23
CA THR A 230 -17.70 21.17 -4.41
C THR A 230 -17.02 20.20 -5.38
N ILE A 231 -16.81 20.63 -6.62
CA ILE A 231 -15.96 19.90 -7.59
C ILE A 231 -14.58 19.61 -7.00
N GLU A 232 -13.96 20.58 -6.35
CA GLU A 232 -12.66 20.44 -5.69
C GLU A 232 -12.64 19.32 -4.64
N THR A 233 -13.63 19.34 -3.73
CA THR A 233 -13.70 18.35 -2.65
C THR A 233 -13.95 16.93 -3.18
N MET A 234 -14.57 16.78 -4.35
CA MET A 234 -14.71 15.46 -4.99
C MET A 234 -13.41 15.01 -5.65
N LEU A 235 -12.69 15.92 -6.31
CA LEU A 235 -11.42 15.62 -6.99
C LEU A 235 -10.31 15.20 -6.03
N ASN A 236 -10.25 15.80 -4.84
CA ASN A 236 -9.24 15.51 -3.82
C ASN A 236 -9.71 14.56 -2.71
N HIS A 237 -10.86 13.89 -2.88
CA HIS A 237 -11.39 12.93 -1.92
C HIS A 237 -11.68 13.49 -0.51
N THR A 238 -12.10 14.76 -0.42
CA THR A 238 -12.51 15.40 0.84
C THR A 238 -14.01 15.74 0.88
N SER A 239 -14.83 15.12 0.03
CA SER A 239 -16.26 15.43 -0.10
C SER A 239 -17.15 14.88 1.02
N GLY A 240 -16.73 13.84 1.74
CA GLY A 240 -17.57 13.13 2.71
C GLY A 240 -18.60 12.18 2.09
N LEU A 241 -18.53 11.94 0.78
CA LEU A 241 -19.35 10.95 0.08
C LEU A 241 -18.83 9.54 0.37
N GLY A 242 -19.73 8.58 0.59
CA GLY A 242 -19.39 7.16 0.67
C GLY A 242 -18.84 6.60 -0.64
N ASP A 243 -18.48 5.31 -0.64
CA ASP A 243 -17.90 4.63 -1.79
C ASP A 243 -18.80 3.49 -2.29
N TYR A 244 -19.46 3.67 -3.45
CA TYR A 244 -20.36 2.64 -4.00
C TYR A 244 -19.64 1.40 -4.55
N VAL A 245 -18.32 1.49 -4.78
CA VAL A 245 -17.42 0.37 -5.16
C VAL A 245 -16.59 -0.09 -3.95
N GLY A 246 -16.91 0.39 -2.74
CA GLY A 246 -16.32 -0.06 -1.49
C GLY A 246 -16.81 -1.46 -1.09
N GLU A 247 -16.87 -1.78 0.20
CA GLU A 247 -17.10 -3.13 0.76
C GLU A 247 -18.31 -3.92 0.21
N HIS A 248 -19.28 -3.24 -0.40
CA HIS A 248 -20.49 -3.85 -0.98
C HIS A 248 -20.51 -3.78 -2.52
N TYR A 249 -19.39 -4.10 -3.20
CA TYR A 249 -19.24 -3.97 -4.65
C TYR A 249 -19.81 -5.14 -5.49
N GLN A 250 -20.27 -6.23 -4.87
CA GLN A 250 -20.64 -7.48 -5.57
C GLN A 250 -21.77 -7.33 -6.62
N TRP A 251 -22.63 -6.33 -6.48
CA TRP A 251 -23.70 -6.05 -7.44
C TRP A 251 -23.20 -5.40 -8.75
N LEU A 252 -21.92 -5.02 -8.82
CA LEU A 252 -21.28 -4.39 -9.98
C LEU A 252 -20.68 -5.39 -10.98
N PHE A 253 -20.72 -6.70 -10.67
CA PHE A 253 -20.23 -7.74 -11.57
C PHE A 253 -21.27 -8.17 -12.61
N LYS A 254 -20.81 -8.93 -13.61
CA LYS A 254 -21.59 -9.67 -14.62
C LYS A 254 -22.32 -8.83 -15.66
N LYS A 255 -22.99 -7.74 -15.27
CA LYS A 255 -23.76 -6.90 -16.19
C LYS A 255 -23.80 -5.43 -15.78
N PRO A 256 -24.13 -4.52 -16.70
CA PRO A 256 -24.39 -3.13 -16.37
C PRO A 256 -25.65 -2.98 -15.52
N VAL A 257 -25.57 -2.17 -14.47
CA VAL A 257 -26.68 -1.91 -13.52
C VAL A 257 -27.44 -0.62 -13.83
N GLY A 258 -26.80 0.26 -14.62
CA GLY A 258 -27.35 1.53 -15.06
C GLY A 258 -27.25 2.67 -14.04
N ASP A 259 -27.26 3.90 -14.56
CA ASP A 259 -26.98 5.11 -13.78
C ASP A 259 -27.95 5.33 -12.60
N LYS A 260 -29.21 4.95 -12.77
CA LYS A 260 -30.21 5.10 -11.71
C LYS A 260 -29.82 4.31 -10.45
N ALA A 261 -29.41 3.05 -10.62
CA ALA A 261 -29.05 2.20 -9.50
C ALA A 261 -27.80 2.73 -8.77
N ILE A 262 -26.78 3.19 -9.51
CA ILE A 262 -25.58 3.80 -8.92
C ILE A 262 -25.93 5.08 -8.17
N LEU A 263 -26.70 5.99 -8.77
CA LEU A 263 -27.10 7.23 -8.12
C LEU A 263 -27.96 6.99 -6.87
N ASP A 264 -28.87 6.01 -6.90
CA ASP A 264 -29.68 5.66 -5.73
C ASP A 264 -28.81 5.10 -4.59
N THR A 265 -27.81 4.26 -4.90
CA THR A 265 -26.82 3.78 -3.91
C THR A 265 -26.02 4.94 -3.32
N ILE A 266 -25.52 5.86 -4.15
CA ILE A 266 -24.76 7.03 -3.68
C ILE A 266 -25.62 7.90 -2.73
N LYS A 267 -26.90 8.11 -3.05
CA LYS A 267 -27.82 8.86 -2.18
C LYS A 267 -28.07 8.14 -0.87
N ALA A 268 -28.25 6.81 -0.92
CA ALA A 268 -28.55 5.99 0.25
C ALA A 268 -27.38 5.91 1.26
N GLN A 269 -26.13 6.00 0.79
CA GLN A 269 -24.94 6.00 1.66
C GLN A 269 -24.85 7.22 2.57
N GLY A 270 -25.57 8.31 2.28
CA GLY A 270 -25.62 9.48 3.16
C GLY A 270 -24.32 10.28 3.17
N VAL A 271 -23.99 10.82 4.35
CA VAL A 271 -22.80 11.66 4.58
C VAL A 271 -21.94 10.98 5.64
N GLU A 272 -20.68 10.71 5.31
CA GLU A 272 -19.74 10.08 6.24
C GLU A 272 -19.02 11.10 7.14
N PHE A 273 -18.72 12.29 6.61
CA PHE A 273 -18.11 13.41 7.33
C PHE A 273 -18.37 14.73 6.59
N GLN A 274 -18.08 15.89 7.22
CA GLN A 274 -18.31 17.17 6.54
C GLN A 274 -17.23 17.44 5.47
N PRO A 275 -17.57 18.05 4.32
CA PRO A 275 -16.59 18.35 3.29
C PRO A 275 -15.38 19.14 3.81
N GLY A 276 -14.16 18.71 3.49
CA GLY A 276 -12.90 19.32 3.92
C GLY A 276 -12.39 18.87 5.30
N GLU A 277 -13.18 18.13 6.08
CA GLU A 277 -12.78 17.67 7.43
C GLU A 277 -11.65 16.63 7.37
N LYS A 278 -11.79 15.66 6.46
CA LYS A 278 -10.89 14.50 6.30
C LYS A 278 -10.70 14.16 4.82
N THR A 279 -9.70 13.35 4.53
CA THR A 279 -9.49 12.75 3.21
C THR A 279 -9.91 11.28 3.28
N ARG A 280 -10.90 10.89 2.47
CA ARG A 280 -11.34 9.50 2.31
C ARG A 280 -11.68 9.22 0.86
N TYR A 281 -11.03 8.20 0.31
CA TYR A 281 -11.23 7.77 -1.06
C TYR A 281 -12.70 7.47 -1.35
N SER A 282 -13.19 7.89 -2.51
CA SER A 282 -14.61 7.74 -2.88
C SER A 282 -14.75 7.62 -4.39
N ASN A 283 -15.19 6.44 -4.86
CA ASN A 283 -15.56 6.26 -6.26
C ASN A 283 -16.85 7.02 -6.59
N SER A 284 -17.75 7.20 -5.63
CA SER A 284 -19.00 7.97 -5.80
C SER A 284 -18.72 9.41 -6.23
N GLY A 285 -17.71 10.06 -5.64
CA GLY A 285 -17.27 11.39 -6.05
C GLY A 285 -16.83 11.43 -7.51
N TYR A 286 -16.01 10.47 -7.95
CA TYR A 286 -15.53 10.41 -9.33
C TYR A 286 -16.60 10.00 -10.34
N TYR A 287 -17.57 9.18 -9.94
CA TYR A 287 -18.74 8.85 -10.75
C TYR A 287 -19.59 10.09 -11.03
N LEU A 288 -19.89 10.88 -9.99
CA LEU A 288 -20.62 12.14 -10.14
C LEU A 288 -19.83 13.13 -11.01
N LEU A 289 -18.51 13.23 -10.81
CA LEU A 289 -17.62 14.06 -11.61
C LEU A 289 -17.62 13.69 -13.10
N SER A 290 -17.62 12.39 -13.44
CA SER A 290 -17.66 11.95 -14.84
C SER A 290 -18.98 12.33 -15.51
N ARG A 291 -20.11 12.21 -14.79
CA ARG A 291 -21.42 12.64 -15.28
C ARG A 291 -21.56 14.17 -15.38
N ILE A 292 -20.95 14.92 -14.45
CA ILE A 292 -20.87 16.39 -14.54
C ILE A 292 -20.08 16.81 -15.78
N LEU A 293 -18.95 16.13 -16.05
CA LEU A 293 -18.13 16.38 -17.23
C LEU A 293 -18.94 16.20 -18.52
N GLU A 294 -19.70 15.12 -18.65
CA GLU A 294 -20.59 14.88 -19.80
C GLU A 294 -21.69 15.95 -19.92
N LYS A 295 -22.33 16.32 -18.81
CA LYS A 295 -23.37 17.38 -18.77
C LYS A 295 -22.83 18.74 -19.24
N VAL A 296 -21.64 19.12 -18.77
CA VAL A 296 -21.01 20.41 -19.10
C VAL A 296 -20.51 20.43 -20.54
N ALA A 297 -19.92 19.33 -21.01
CA ALA A 297 -19.36 19.25 -22.35
C ALA A 297 -20.38 18.86 -23.42
N LYS A 298 -21.55 18.34 -23.03
CA LYS A 298 -22.62 17.82 -23.90
C LYS A 298 -22.11 16.75 -24.88
N LYS A 299 -21.23 15.86 -24.40
CA LYS A 299 -20.65 14.77 -25.18
C LYS A 299 -20.47 13.53 -24.29
N PRO A 300 -20.52 12.31 -24.87
CA PRO A 300 -20.21 11.08 -24.15
C PRO A 300 -18.77 11.03 -23.64
N TYR A 301 -18.56 10.33 -22.53
CA TYR A 301 -17.26 10.21 -21.85
C TYR A 301 -16.13 9.71 -22.75
N ASN A 302 -16.35 8.65 -23.54
CA ASN A 302 -15.35 8.09 -24.45
C ASN A 302 -14.95 9.07 -25.57
N VAL A 303 -15.91 9.87 -26.07
CA VAL A 303 -15.64 10.93 -27.05
C VAL A 303 -14.74 12.01 -26.43
N LEU A 304 -15.03 12.42 -25.20
CA LEU A 304 -14.21 13.37 -24.46
C LEU A 304 -12.80 12.81 -24.23
N LEU A 305 -12.69 11.57 -23.74
CA LEU A 305 -11.39 10.90 -23.54
C LEU A 305 -10.55 10.95 -24.82
N LYS A 306 -11.17 10.67 -25.97
CA LYS A 306 -10.51 10.69 -27.28
C LYS A 306 -10.05 12.08 -27.70
N GLU A 307 -10.93 13.08 -27.66
CA GLU A 307 -10.64 14.44 -28.10
C GLU A 307 -9.65 15.17 -27.18
N ASN A 308 -9.78 14.94 -25.89
CA ASN A 308 -9.11 15.72 -24.87
C ASN A 308 -7.76 15.14 -24.45
N ILE A 309 -7.59 13.81 -24.56
CA ILE A 309 -6.40 13.10 -24.08
C ILE A 309 -5.80 12.20 -25.15
N THR A 310 -6.46 11.11 -25.54
CA THR A 310 -5.77 10.03 -26.29
C THR A 310 -5.27 10.48 -27.65
N SER A 311 -6.04 11.30 -28.38
CA SER A 311 -5.60 11.86 -29.67
C SER A 311 -4.43 12.85 -29.51
N LYS A 312 -4.43 13.66 -28.45
CA LYS A 312 -3.37 14.63 -28.19
C LYS A 312 -2.07 13.96 -27.76
N ALA A 313 -2.15 13.01 -26.84
CA ALA A 313 -1.01 12.26 -26.32
C ALA A 313 -0.59 11.08 -27.21
N LYS A 314 -1.32 10.82 -28.31
CA LYS A 314 -1.08 9.71 -29.25
C LYS A 314 -1.18 8.32 -28.60
N LEU A 315 -2.13 8.15 -27.69
CA LEU A 315 -2.39 6.92 -26.97
C LEU A 315 -3.24 5.99 -27.84
N LYS A 316 -2.59 5.07 -28.56
CA LYS A 316 -3.26 4.25 -29.59
C LYS A 316 -3.99 3.04 -29.02
N ASN A 317 -3.64 2.66 -27.80
CA ASN A 317 -4.13 1.47 -27.12
C ASN A 317 -4.90 1.79 -25.84
N THR A 318 -5.37 3.05 -25.70
CA THR A 318 -6.11 3.52 -24.53
C THR A 318 -7.55 3.87 -24.89
N PHE A 319 -8.50 3.23 -24.22
CA PHE A 319 -9.93 3.33 -24.52
C PHE A 319 -10.77 3.26 -23.25
N SER A 320 -11.96 3.86 -23.29
CA SER A 320 -13.01 3.56 -22.31
C SER A 320 -13.66 2.23 -22.69
N VAL A 321 -14.23 1.50 -21.72
CA VAL A 321 -15.06 0.32 -22.00
C VAL A 321 -16.20 0.61 -22.99
N LEU A 322 -16.69 1.86 -23.05
CA LEU A 322 -17.75 2.30 -23.98
C LEU A 322 -17.33 2.20 -25.46
N ASP A 323 -16.04 2.17 -25.75
CA ASP A 323 -15.53 1.94 -27.12
C ASP A 323 -15.52 0.45 -27.51
N ASN A 324 -15.94 -0.45 -26.62
CA ASN A 324 -15.89 -1.91 -26.78
C ASN A 324 -14.50 -2.41 -27.20
N PRO A 325 -13.45 -2.08 -26.43
CA PRO A 325 -12.08 -2.41 -26.80
C PRO A 325 -11.89 -3.92 -26.93
N THR A 326 -11.19 -4.35 -27.98
CA THR A 326 -10.75 -5.73 -28.18
C THR A 326 -9.34 -5.94 -27.61
N ASN A 327 -8.85 -7.19 -27.60
CA ASN A 327 -7.50 -7.52 -27.11
C ASN A 327 -7.24 -7.02 -25.67
N VAL A 328 -8.26 -7.09 -24.81
CA VAL A 328 -8.14 -6.81 -23.38
C VAL A 328 -7.80 -8.12 -22.69
N PHE A 329 -6.64 -8.14 -22.05
CA PHE A 329 -6.10 -9.29 -21.36
C PHE A 329 -6.86 -9.54 -20.07
N LYS A 330 -7.05 -10.81 -19.76
CA LYS A 330 -7.77 -11.24 -18.56
C LYS A 330 -6.87 -11.21 -17.34
N SER A 331 -7.50 -11.05 -16.18
CA SER A 331 -6.87 -11.11 -14.88
C SER A 331 -6.77 -12.55 -14.39
N TYR A 332 -5.72 -12.86 -13.63
CA TYR A 332 -5.43 -14.18 -13.06
C TYR A 332 -4.95 -14.04 -11.63
N LYS A 333 -5.13 -15.10 -10.84
CA LYS A 333 -4.49 -15.28 -9.54
C LYS A 333 -3.80 -16.62 -9.51
N ASN A 334 -2.71 -16.73 -8.78
CA ASN A 334 -2.07 -18.02 -8.58
C ASN A 334 -2.87 -18.81 -7.54
N GLN A 335 -3.23 -20.04 -7.88
CA GLN A 335 -3.82 -21.02 -6.97
C GLN A 335 -2.96 -22.27 -7.03
N ASP A 336 -2.20 -22.52 -5.96
CA ASP A 336 -1.38 -23.72 -5.81
C ASP A 336 -0.44 -23.96 -7.01
N GLY A 337 0.20 -22.88 -7.51
CA GLY A 337 1.16 -22.92 -8.62
C GLY A 337 0.53 -22.92 -10.02
N LYS A 338 -0.79 -22.70 -10.12
CA LYS A 338 -1.54 -22.58 -11.37
C LYS A 338 -2.22 -21.23 -11.47
N TRP A 339 -2.15 -20.61 -12.64
CA TRP A 339 -2.85 -19.36 -12.92
C TRP A 339 -4.32 -19.62 -13.25
N VAL A 340 -5.22 -19.11 -12.41
CA VAL A 340 -6.67 -19.24 -12.56
C VAL A 340 -7.26 -17.86 -12.85
N GLU A 341 -8.13 -17.79 -13.85
CA GLU A 341 -8.80 -16.56 -14.26
C GLU A 341 -9.61 -15.96 -13.09
N VAL A 342 -9.55 -14.63 -12.95
CA VAL A 342 -10.32 -13.87 -11.97
C VAL A 342 -11.45 -13.15 -12.68
N GLU A 343 -12.69 -13.40 -12.23
CA GLU A 343 -13.85 -12.60 -12.65
C GLU A 343 -13.67 -11.17 -12.15
N ASP A 344 -13.88 -10.19 -13.03
CA ASP A 344 -13.73 -8.78 -12.73
C ASP A 344 -15.05 -8.03 -12.89
N PHE A 345 -15.07 -6.75 -12.48
CA PHE A 345 -16.25 -5.91 -12.57
C PHE A 345 -16.80 -5.84 -14.00
N ASP A 346 -18.10 -5.60 -14.12
CA ASP A 346 -18.59 -5.01 -15.36
C ASP A 346 -18.22 -3.53 -15.36
N PHE A 347 -17.18 -3.18 -16.12
CA PHE A 347 -16.60 -1.84 -16.14
C PHE A 347 -17.56 -0.75 -16.66
N HIS A 348 -18.71 -1.11 -17.27
CA HIS A 348 -19.77 -0.14 -17.55
C HIS A 348 -20.35 0.48 -16.26
N ASN A 349 -20.14 -0.17 -15.12
CA ASN A 349 -20.51 0.34 -13.82
C ASN A 349 -19.45 1.27 -13.20
N CYS A 350 -18.33 1.52 -13.88
CA CYS A 350 -17.15 2.25 -13.38
C CYS A 350 -16.70 3.39 -14.33
N ILE A 351 -17.61 3.95 -15.13
CA ILE A 351 -17.29 5.01 -16.11
C ILE A 351 -16.70 6.27 -15.44
N GLY A 352 -15.48 6.62 -15.85
CA GLY A 352 -14.74 7.79 -15.38
C GLY A 352 -13.97 7.60 -14.08
N LEU A 353 -13.95 6.38 -13.55
CA LEU A 353 -13.27 6.07 -12.29
C LEU A 353 -12.53 4.74 -12.30
N GLY A 354 -12.83 3.83 -13.23
CA GLY A 354 -12.20 2.52 -13.31
C GLY A 354 -12.27 1.83 -14.67
N ASP A 355 -12.88 2.44 -15.68
CA ASP A 355 -13.28 1.78 -16.94
C ASP A 355 -12.25 1.81 -18.07
N ILE A 356 -11.14 2.52 -17.89
CA ILE A 356 -10.15 2.67 -18.95
C ILE A 356 -9.31 1.40 -19.06
N VAL A 357 -9.14 0.94 -20.29
CA VAL A 357 -8.10 -0.02 -20.67
C VAL A 357 -6.92 0.71 -21.28
N SER A 358 -5.70 0.24 -21.05
CA SER A 358 -4.48 0.82 -21.63
C SER A 358 -3.34 -0.20 -21.71
N THR A 359 -2.16 0.25 -22.17
CA THR A 359 -0.90 -0.48 -22.08
C THR A 359 0.07 0.28 -21.18
N SER A 360 1.08 -0.40 -20.65
CA SER A 360 2.14 0.26 -19.86
C SER A 360 2.83 1.38 -20.66
N ASN A 361 3.05 1.20 -21.96
CA ASN A 361 3.61 2.22 -22.85
C ASN A 361 2.69 3.45 -23.01
N ASP A 362 1.41 3.24 -23.31
CA ASP A 362 0.45 4.35 -23.45
C ASP A 362 0.30 5.12 -22.13
N LEU A 363 0.31 4.45 -20.98
CA LEU A 363 0.27 5.11 -19.68
C LEU A 363 1.52 5.99 -19.44
N ASN A 364 2.70 5.57 -19.91
CA ASN A 364 3.88 6.42 -19.86
C ASN A 364 3.77 7.62 -20.81
N LEU A 365 3.30 7.42 -22.04
CA LEU A 365 3.03 8.52 -22.96
C LEU A 365 2.05 9.53 -22.36
N PHE A 366 1.02 9.02 -21.66
CA PHE A 366 0.02 9.81 -20.97
C PHE A 366 0.61 10.66 -19.85
N ILE A 367 1.37 10.05 -18.93
CA ILE A 367 1.90 10.76 -17.77
C ILE A 367 2.99 11.77 -18.18
N ASN A 368 3.84 11.46 -19.17
CA ASN A 368 4.79 12.42 -19.72
C ASN A 368 4.05 13.59 -20.39
N ALA A 369 3.02 13.32 -21.20
CA ALA A 369 2.22 14.38 -21.83
C ALA A 369 1.52 15.30 -20.80
N LEU A 370 1.15 14.78 -19.62
CA LEU A 370 0.66 15.61 -18.52
C LEU A 370 1.75 16.53 -17.98
N PHE A 371 2.90 15.97 -17.58
CA PHE A 371 3.99 16.73 -16.95
C PHE A 371 4.73 17.68 -17.90
N ASP A 372 4.70 17.40 -19.21
CA ASP A 372 5.19 18.28 -20.27
C ASP A 372 4.24 19.44 -20.60
N GLY A 373 3.08 19.54 -19.92
CA GLY A 373 2.09 20.59 -20.14
C GLY A 373 1.31 20.47 -21.45
N LYS A 374 1.30 19.29 -22.08
CA LYS A 374 0.58 19.03 -23.34
C LYS A 374 -0.91 18.83 -23.13
N LEU A 375 -1.31 18.36 -21.95
CA LEU A 375 -2.72 18.09 -21.62
C LEU A 375 -3.40 19.24 -20.87
N VAL A 376 -2.68 19.94 -20.01
CA VAL A 376 -3.14 21.12 -19.27
C VAL A 376 -1.99 22.11 -19.14
N LYS A 377 -2.30 23.38 -18.87
CA LYS A 377 -1.28 24.40 -18.60
C LYS A 377 -0.49 24.06 -17.34
N LYS A 378 0.74 24.57 -17.25
CA LYS A 378 1.62 24.37 -16.10
C LYS A 378 0.96 24.82 -14.78
N GLU A 379 0.31 25.97 -14.78
CA GLU A 379 -0.37 26.51 -13.59
C GLU A 379 -1.55 25.63 -13.16
N THR A 380 -2.20 24.98 -14.12
CA THR A 380 -3.27 24.01 -13.86
C THR A 380 -2.70 22.72 -13.27
N LEU A 381 -1.60 22.21 -13.83
CA LEU A 381 -0.90 21.05 -13.29
C LEU A 381 -0.42 21.30 -11.85
N ASP A 382 0.15 22.48 -11.57
CA ASP A 382 0.61 22.84 -10.23
C ASP A 382 -0.54 22.84 -9.21
N ARG A 383 -1.77 23.22 -9.62
CA ARG A 383 -2.98 23.10 -8.80
C ARG A 383 -3.46 21.66 -8.61
N MET A 384 -3.14 20.76 -9.53
CA MET A 384 -3.49 19.35 -9.40
C MET A 384 -2.57 18.59 -8.43
N MET A 385 -1.40 19.14 -8.10
CA MET A 385 -0.43 18.47 -7.25
C MET A 385 -0.94 18.31 -5.80
N PRO A 386 -0.68 17.16 -5.15
CA PRO A 386 -0.98 16.98 -3.73
C PRO A 386 -0.16 17.94 -2.86
N THR A 387 -0.71 18.37 -1.71
CA THR A 387 0.01 19.28 -0.81
C THR A 387 0.91 18.52 0.19
N PRO A 388 2.13 19.00 0.50
CA PRO A 388 3.02 18.33 1.44
C PRO A 388 2.58 18.35 2.91
N LYS A 389 1.52 19.11 3.24
CA LYS A 389 1.17 19.45 4.63
C LYS A 389 0.41 18.35 5.37
N LYS A 390 -0.19 17.38 4.67
CA LYS A 390 -0.85 16.23 5.30
C LYS A 390 -0.35 14.95 4.63
N PRO A 391 0.27 14.02 5.38
CA PRO A 391 0.67 12.72 4.84
C PRO A 391 -0.58 12.01 4.32
N LEU A 392 -0.57 11.58 3.04
CA LEU A 392 -1.66 10.95 2.26
C LEU A 392 -2.60 11.87 1.46
N ASP A 393 -2.32 13.17 1.32
CA ASP A 393 -3.22 14.01 0.50
C ASP A 393 -3.22 13.60 -0.97
N PHE A 394 -4.42 13.32 -1.49
CA PHE A 394 -4.69 13.38 -2.91
C PHE A 394 -4.72 14.84 -3.34
N GLY A 395 -4.05 15.14 -4.45
CA GLY A 395 -4.29 16.35 -5.22
C GLY A 395 -5.59 16.23 -6.01
N LEU A 396 -5.72 17.01 -7.08
CA LEU A 396 -6.89 16.95 -7.96
C LEU A 396 -6.71 15.80 -8.98
N GLY A 397 -6.89 14.56 -8.51
CA GLY A 397 -6.71 13.33 -9.29
C GLY A 397 -5.28 12.83 -9.41
N LEU A 398 -4.33 13.47 -8.73
CA LEU A 398 -2.95 12.99 -8.57
C LEU A 398 -2.69 12.57 -7.13
N MET A 399 -1.88 11.55 -6.93
CA MET A 399 -1.35 11.17 -5.62
C MET A 399 0.18 11.24 -5.63
N ALA A 400 0.76 11.44 -4.45
CA ALA A 400 2.19 11.24 -4.26
C ALA A 400 2.50 9.74 -4.18
N VAL A 401 3.57 9.32 -4.85
CA VAL A 401 4.10 7.96 -4.85
C VAL A 401 5.49 8.02 -4.21
N PRO A 402 5.58 7.98 -2.87
CA PRO A 402 6.85 8.09 -2.17
C PRO A 402 7.67 6.80 -2.30
N PHE A 403 8.96 6.96 -2.48
CA PHE A 403 9.96 5.90 -2.39
C PHE A 403 11.16 6.45 -1.61
N TYR A 404 11.22 6.14 -0.32
CA TYR A 404 12.20 6.74 0.59
C TYR A 404 12.13 8.28 0.53
N ASN A 405 13.24 8.97 0.22
CA ASN A 405 13.33 10.42 0.06
C ASN A 405 12.97 10.92 -1.35
N GLN A 406 12.56 10.01 -2.24
CA GLN A 406 12.15 10.33 -3.61
C GLN A 406 10.63 10.34 -3.69
N VAL A 407 10.07 11.25 -4.48
CA VAL A 407 8.62 11.39 -4.64
C VAL A 407 8.29 11.50 -6.12
N SER A 408 7.58 10.49 -6.62
CA SER A 408 6.92 10.53 -7.92
C SER A 408 5.46 10.95 -7.75
N PHE A 409 4.80 11.30 -8.85
CA PHE A 409 3.40 11.73 -8.85
C PHE A 409 2.63 11.02 -9.96
N GLY A 410 1.41 10.59 -9.66
CA GLY A 410 0.59 9.86 -10.62
C GLY A 410 -0.65 9.28 -9.95
N HIS A 411 -0.98 8.03 -10.27
CA HIS A 411 -2.11 7.34 -9.67
C HIS A 411 -1.93 5.81 -9.73
N GLY A 412 -2.46 5.11 -8.73
CA GLY A 412 -2.58 3.65 -8.73
C GLY A 412 -3.93 3.17 -9.27
N GLY A 413 -4.09 1.88 -9.49
CA GLY A 413 -5.34 1.34 -9.99
C GLY A 413 -5.51 -0.12 -9.66
N ASP A 414 -6.55 -0.41 -8.89
CA ASP A 414 -6.95 -1.76 -8.51
C ASP A 414 -8.31 -2.10 -9.11
N THR A 415 -8.43 -3.34 -9.58
CA THR A 415 -9.69 -4.00 -9.92
C THR A 415 -9.81 -5.31 -9.12
N ALA A 416 -10.77 -6.18 -9.44
CA ALA A 416 -10.84 -7.47 -8.76
C ALA A 416 -9.63 -8.39 -9.07
N GLY A 417 -8.89 -8.14 -10.17
CA GLY A 417 -7.73 -8.97 -10.53
C GLY A 417 -6.61 -8.30 -11.32
N SER A 418 -6.66 -6.98 -11.50
CA SER A 418 -5.56 -6.20 -12.07
C SER A 418 -5.13 -5.09 -11.11
N HIS A 419 -3.82 -4.93 -10.95
CA HIS A 419 -3.17 -3.93 -10.11
C HIS A 419 -2.20 -3.12 -10.95
N SER A 420 -2.26 -1.79 -10.85
CA SER A 420 -1.50 -0.92 -11.74
C SER A 420 -1.00 0.32 -11.02
N ILE A 421 0.09 0.86 -11.52
CA ILE A 421 0.67 2.11 -11.07
C ILE A 421 1.20 2.86 -12.28
N THR A 422 0.99 4.17 -12.32
CA THR A 422 1.65 5.06 -13.25
C THR A 422 2.10 6.29 -12.50
N SER A 423 3.38 6.64 -12.64
CA SER A 423 3.97 7.77 -11.93
C SER A 423 5.10 8.42 -12.71
N TYR A 424 5.30 9.71 -12.48
CA TYR A 424 6.37 10.52 -13.05
C TYR A 424 7.15 11.21 -11.92
N ASN A 425 8.47 11.10 -11.95
CA ASN A 425 9.37 11.80 -11.04
C ASN A 425 9.90 13.06 -11.73
N LYS A 426 9.54 14.24 -11.21
CA LYS A 426 9.96 15.52 -11.79
C LYS A 426 11.44 15.83 -11.62
N LYS A 427 12.04 15.34 -10.53
CA LYS A 427 13.43 15.66 -10.16
C LYS A 427 14.40 14.91 -11.05
N ASP A 428 14.12 13.63 -11.24
CA ASP A 428 14.91 12.73 -12.05
C ASP A 428 14.41 12.63 -13.50
N ASP A 429 13.23 13.15 -13.84
CA ASP A 429 12.69 13.12 -15.21
C ASP A 429 12.60 11.69 -15.78
N TYR A 430 11.94 10.81 -15.01
CA TYR A 430 11.56 9.47 -15.47
C TYR A 430 10.10 9.19 -15.12
N SER A 431 9.50 8.24 -15.84
CA SER A 431 8.22 7.66 -15.47
C SER A 431 8.23 6.15 -15.52
N VAL A 432 7.38 5.56 -14.69
CA VAL A 432 7.14 4.13 -14.61
C VAL A 432 5.64 3.89 -14.72
N SER A 433 5.28 2.96 -15.60
CA SER A 433 3.93 2.41 -15.69
C SER A 433 4.04 0.89 -15.63
N MET A 434 3.43 0.31 -14.60
CA MET A 434 3.42 -1.13 -14.36
C MET A 434 1.98 -1.60 -14.17
N ILE A 435 1.67 -2.74 -14.76
CA ILE A 435 0.36 -3.39 -14.68
C ILE A 435 0.60 -4.87 -14.37
N ILE A 436 0.01 -5.36 -13.29
CA ILE A 436 0.04 -6.74 -12.83
C ILE A 436 -1.36 -7.29 -12.97
N ASN A 437 -1.50 -8.35 -13.76
CA ASN A 437 -2.77 -9.00 -14.02
C ASN A 437 -2.69 -10.52 -13.74
N GLY A 438 -1.59 -10.95 -13.12
CA GLY A 438 -1.43 -12.24 -12.47
C GLY A 438 -0.65 -12.01 -11.19
N GLU A 439 -1.27 -12.21 -10.03
CA GLU A 439 -0.63 -11.93 -8.73
C GLU A 439 -0.55 -13.19 -7.84
N GLU A 440 0.61 -13.37 -7.22
CA GLU A 440 0.89 -14.22 -6.05
C GLU A 440 1.75 -13.38 -5.08
N TYR A 441 2.79 -12.72 -5.61
CA TYR A 441 3.60 -11.79 -4.85
C TYR A 441 2.98 -10.38 -4.82
N PRO A 442 2.89 -9.72 -3.65
CA PRO A 442 2.25 -8.42 -3.52
C PRO A 442 2.82 -7.37 -4.49
N HIS A 443 1.97 -6.78 -5.33
CA HIS A 443 2.34 -5.81 -6.36
C HIS A 443 3.08 -4.58 -5.81
N ASN A 444 2.77 -4.14 -4.59
CA ASN A 444 3.49 -3.04 -3.93
C ASN A 444 4.94 -3.43 -3.64
N ALA A 445 5.18 -4.65 -3.15
CA ALA A 445 6.53 -5.15 -2.91
C ALA A 445 7.31 -5.33 -4.21
N LEU A 446 6.65 -5.79 -5.29
CA LEU A 446 7.23 -5.85 -6.64
C LEU A 446 7.66 -4.45 -7.12
N GLY A 447 6.77 -3.46 -6.97
CA GLY A 447 7.04 -2.06 -7.34
C GLY A 447 8.22 -1.47 -6.56
N ILE A 448 8.33 -1.76 -5.26
CA ILE A 448 9.48 -1.38 -4.42
C ILE A 448 10.78 -2.01 -4.94
N GLY A 449 10.76 -3.30 -5.31
CA GLY A 449 11.92 -3.96 -5.91
C GLY A 449 12.36 -3.28 -7.19
N ILE A 450 11.42 -2.99 -8.09
CA ILE A 450 11.71 -2.29 -9.36
C ILE A 450 12.28 -0.89 -9.11
N LEU A 451 11.68 -0.10 -8.20
CA LEU A 451 12.18 1.23 -7.85
C LEU A 451 13.59 1.14 -7.23
N SER A 452 13.84 0.15 -6.38
CA SER A 452 15.17 -0.09 -5.82
C SER A 452 16.22 -0.32 -6.91
N LEU A 453 15.87 -1.08 -7.96
CA LEU A 453 16.75 -1.32 -9.10
C LEU A 453 16.91 -0.10 -10.01
N ILE A 454 15.88 0.73 -10.17
CA ILE A 454 15.95 2.00 -10.90
C ILE A 454 16.94 2.97 -10.25
N TYR A 455 16.93 3.07 -8.91
CA TYR A 455 17.85 3.93 -8.17
C TYR A 455 19.22 3.30 -7.90
N ASP A 456 19.42 2.05 -8.32
CA ASP A 456 20.63 1.24 -8.09
C ASP A 456 20.96 1.07 -6.59
N THR A 457 19.93 0.83 -5.79
CA THR A 457 20.05 0.57 -4.36
C THR A 457 20.16 -0.93 -4.12
N ASP A 458 20.87 -1.34 -3.08
CA ASP A 458 20.96 -2.75 -2.71
C ASP A 458 19.56 -3.33 -2.45
N TYR A 459 19.18 -4.33 -3.24
CA TYR A 459 17.90 -5.01 -3.12
C TYR A 459 18.13 -6.53 -3.14
N SER A 460 17.70 -7.19 -2.06
CA SER A 460 17.72 -8.64 -1.98
C SER A 460 16.43 -9.19 -2.56
N TYR A 461 16.55 -10.14 -3.49
CA TYR A 461 15.37 -10.76 -4.08
C TYR A 461 14.58 -11.52 -3.00
N PRO A 462 13.24 -11.47 -3.05
CA PRO A 462 12.42 -12.31 -2.19
C PRO A 462 12.78 -13.78 -2.41
N LYS A 463 12.86 -14.56 -1.35
CA LYS A 463 13.11 -16.00 -1.46
C LYS A 463 11.78 -16.72 -1.56
N PHE A 464 11.54 -17.35 -2.69
CA PHE A 464 10.46 -18.31 -2.84
C PHE A 464 11.04 -19.68 -2.52
N GLY A 465 10.41 -20.41 -1.60
CA GLY A 465 10.76 -21.81 -1.42
C GLY A 465 10.53 -22.54 -2.74
N ASP A 466 11.30 -23.60 -3.00
CA ASP A 466 10.77 -24.67 -3.83
C ASP A 466 9.42 -24.99 -3.18
N LYS A 467 8.29 -24.71 -3.86
CA LYS A 467 7.07 -25.44 -3.52
C LYS A 467 7.54 -26.86 -3.71
N ALA A 468 7.85 -27.54 -2.61
CA ALA A 468 8.03 -28.96 -2.64
C ALA A 468 6.86 -29.43 -3.52
N THR A 469 7.13 -30.37 -4.40
CA THR A 469 6.08 -31.31 -4.77
C THR A 469 5.61 -31.91 -3.46
N GLU A 470 4.78 -31.17 -2.71
CA GLU A 470 3.97 -31.67 -1.64
C GLU A 470 3.08 -32.64 -2.39
N SER A 471 3.47 -33.91 -2.29
CA SER A 471 2.50 -34.99 -2.18
C SER A 471 1.25 -34.39 -1.55
N VAL A 472 0.11 -34.48 -2.25
CA VAL A 472 -1.20 -34.18 -1.67
C VAL A 472 -1.17 -34.66 -0.23
N ASP A 473 -1.10 -33.72 0.72
CA ASP A 473 -0.90 -34.06 2.12
C ASP A 473 -2.12 -34.89 2.49
N THR A 474 -1.90 -36.20 2.72
CA THR A 474 -2.99 -37.07 3.13
C THR A 474 -3.49 -36.54 4.49
N PRO A 475 -4.80 -36.62 4.78
CA PRO A 475 -5.37 -36.23 6.08
C PRO A 475 -4.63 -36.85 7.29
N GLU A 476 -3.89 -37.93 7.07
CA GLU A 476 -3.03 -38.62 8.03
C GLU A 476 -1.84 -37.75 8.52
N LYS A 477 -1.25 -36.88 7.69
CA LYS A 477 -0.09 -36.05 8.07
C LYS A 477 -0.43 -35.06 9.18
N PHE A 478 -1.66 -34.54 9.19
CA PHE A 478 -2.08 -33.51 10.16
C PHE A 478 -2.73 -34.08 11.42
N GLN A 479 -2.92 -35.40 11.53
CA GLN A 479 -3.60 -36.00 12.69
C GLN A 479 -2.97 -35.59 14.03
N HIS A 480 -1.65 -35.45 14.07
CA HIS A 480 -0.93 -35.05 15.28
C HIS A 480 -1.25 -33.60 15.71
N TYR A 481 -1.63 -32.73 14.78
CA TYR A 481 -1.95 -31.31 15.04
C TYR A 481 -3.43 -31.06 15.30
N ILE A 482 -4.33 -31.91 14.79
CA ILE A 482 -5.78 -31.76 14.98
C ILE A 482 -6.14 -31.87 16.46
N GLY A 483 -6.97 -30.95 16.94
CA GLY A 483 -7.46 -30.93 18.32
C GLY A 483 -7.94 -29.56 18.77
N ASP A 484 -8.50 -29.53 19.98
CA ASP A 484 -8.84 -28.29 20.67
C ASP A 484 -7.69 -27.89 21.59
N TYR A 485 -7.25 -26.64 21.48
CA TYR A 485 -6.13 -26.07 22.22
C TYR A 485 -6.66 -24.97 23.13
N LYS A 486 -6.23 -24.99 24.40
CA LYS A 486 -6.64 -24.05 25.44
C LYS A 486 -5.46 -23.23 25.92
N SER A 487 -5.63 -21.93 26.01
CA SER A 487 -4.62 -21.05 26.61
C SER A 487 -5.00 -20.66 28.03
N SER A 488 -4.03 -20.62 28.94
CA SER A 488 -4.16 -19.90 30.20
C SER A 488 -3.85 -18.41 30.09
N ASP A 489 -3.23 -17.99 28.98
CA ASP A 489 -2.80 -16.61 28.74
C ASP A 489 -3.95 -15.74 28.20
N ILE A 490 -4.85 -16.34 27.41
CA ILE A 490 -5.99 -15.67 26.80
C ILE A 490 -7.27 -16.52 26.85
N PRO A 491 -8.46 -15.93 27.07
CA PRO A 491 -9.72 -16.67 27.14
C PRO A 491 -10.27 -17.02 25.75
N MET A 492 -9.42 -17.54 24.88
CA MET A 492 -9.73 -17.85 23.49
C MET A 492 -9.19 -19.25 23.18
N ASP A 493 -10.06 -20.24 23.06
CA ASP A 493 -9.68 -21.59 22.63
C ASP A 493 -9.46 -21.59 21.11
N ILE A 494 -8.49 -22.36 20.62
CA ILE A 494 -8.23 -22.58 19.20
C ILE A 494 -8.55 -24.02 18.84
N LYS A 495 -9.39 -24.20 17.82
CA LYS A 495 -9.63 -25.49 17.20
C LYS A 495 -8.76 -25.63 15.96
N ILE A 496 -7.97 -26.70 15.89
CA ILE A 496 -7.21 -27.09 14.71
C ILE A 496 -7.90 -28.31 14.08
N PHE A 497 -8.21 -28.22 12.80
CA PHE A 497 -8.89 -29.29 12.08
C PHE A 497 -8.43 -29.34 10.62
N SER A 498 -8.62 -30.50 9.98
CA SER A 498 -8.36 -30.65 8.55
C SER A 498 -9.66 -30.55 7.76
N GLN A 499 -9.64 -29.83 6.66
CA GLN A 499 -10.71 -29.78 5.67
C GLN A 499 -10.09 -29.67 4.28
N ASP A 500 -10.58 -30.49 3.33
CA ASP A 500 -10.13 -30.50 1.93
C ASP A 500 -8.60 -30.64 1.77
N GLY A 501 -7.96 -31.42 2.65
CA GLY A 501 -6.50 -31.67 2.63
C GLY A 501 -5.65 -30.52 3.15
N LYS A 502 -6.26 -29.48 3.74
CA LYS A 502 -5.56 -28.35 4.38
C LYS A 502 -5.75 -28.37 5.88
N LEU A 503 -4.80 -27.84 6.63
CA LEU A 503 -4.94 -27.58 8.06
C LEU A 503 -5.58 -26.20 8.25
N LEU A 504 -6.61 -26.12 9.09
CA LEU A 504 -7.29 -24.88 9.42
C LEU A 504 -7.23 -24.63 10.91
N ALA A 505 -7.16 -23.35 11.27
CA ALA A 505 -7.34 -22.88 12.63
C ALA A 505 -8.63 -22.08 12.75
N GLN A 506 -9.32 -22.23 13.88
CA GLN A 506 -10.49 -21.45 14.23
C GLN A 506 -10.43 -21.07 15.70
N ALA A 507 -10.36 -19.77 15.97
CA ALA A 507 -10.57 -19.24 17.31
C ALA A 507 -12.07 -19.27 17.67
N LYS A 508 -12.39 -19.52 18.95
CA LYS A 508 -13.77 -19.55 19.43
C LYS A 508 -14.50 -18.24 19.10
N GLY A 509 -15.60 -18.34 18.34
CA GLY A 509 -16.42 -17.19 17.93
C GLY A 509 -15.93 -16.48 16.66
N GLN A 510 -14.91 -17.01 15.97
CA GLN A 510 -14.36 -16.47 14.72
C GLN A 510 -14.54 -17.45 13.56
N SER A 511 -14.44 -16.93 12.33
CA SER A 511 -14.35 -17.74 11.11
C SER A 511 -13.03 -18.52 11.10
N SER A 512 -13.02 -19.72 10.51
CA SER A 512 -11.80 -20.48 10.31
C SER A 512 -10.93 -19.88 9.21
N PHE A 513 -9.63 -20.06 9.31
CA PHE A 513 -8.65 -19.65 8.29
C PHE A 513 -7.67 -20.80 7.99
N PRO A 514 -7.17 -20.88 6.74
CA PRO A 514 -6.20 -21.89 6.38
C PRO A 514 -4.83 -21.59 6.99
N LEU A 515 -4.11 -22.65 7.34
CA LEU A 515 -2.72 -22.60 7.76
C LEU A 515 -1.83 -23.11 6.61
N GLU A 516 -0.87 -22.30 6.21
CA GLU A 516 0.16 -22.64 5.23
C GLU A 516 1.36 -23.26 5.95
N THR A 517 1.85 -24.39 5.47
CA THR A 517 3.02 -25.07 6.05
C THR A 517 4.29 -24.27 5.75
N LEU A 518 5.04 -23.92 6.79
CA LEU A 518 6.41 -23.36 6.68
C LEU A 518 7.49 -24.42 6.92
N ASP A 519 7.21 -25.36 7.81
CA ASP A 519 8.07 -26.49 8.20
C ASP A 519 7.18 -27.59 8.80
N ASP A 520 7.72 -28.78 9.09
CA ASP A 520 6.97 -29.95 9.60
C ASP A 520 6.07 -29.60 10.79
N LYS A 521 6.52 -28.70 11.67
CA LYS A 521 5.83 -28.26 12.89
C LYS A 521 5.40 -26.80 12.86
N LYS A 522 5.64 -26.08 11.77
CA LYS A 522 5.50 -24.62 11.71
C LYS A 522 4.55 -24.23 10.60
N PHE A 523 3.57 -23.39 10.93
CA PHE A 523 2.51 -22.98 10.02
C PHE A 523 2.30 -21.47 10.09
N THR A 524 1.72 -20.87 9.05
CA THR A 524 1.45 -19.43 9.00
C THR A 524 0.08 -19.13 8.42
N PHE A 525 -0.47 -17.98 8.79
CA PHE A 525 -1.54 -17.31 8.07
C PHE A 525 -1.15 -15.84 7.91
N THR A 526 -0.41 -15.59 6.83
CA THR A 526 0.19 -14.30 6.48
C THR A 526 -0.79 -13.12 6.52
N PRO A 527 -2.05 -13.23 6.01
CA PRO A 527 -2.99 -12.11 6.05
C PRO A 527 -3.30 -11.56 7.45
N ALA A 528 -3.15 -12.38 8.50
CA ALA A 528 -3.36 -11.96 9.88
C ALA A 528 -2.06 -11.86 10.70
N GLY A 529 -0.90 -11.99 10.06
CA GLY A 529 0.40 -11.99 10.73
C GLY A 529 0.54 -13.13 11.74
N ILE A 530 -0.13 -14.25 11.50
CA ILE A 530 -0.18 -15.40 12.40
C ILE A 530 0.91 -16.39 12.02
N GLU A 531 1.67 -16.85 13.00
CA GLU A 531 2.56 -17.99 12.89
C GLU A 531 2.23 -18.96 14.04
N ILE A 532 2.06 -20.24 13.71
CA ILE A 532 1.74 -21.30 14.67
C ILE A 532 2.86 -22.33 14.67
N ILE A 533 3.40 -22.62 15.85
CA ILE A 533 4.43 -23.64 16.05
C ILE A 533 3.84 -24.74 16.94
N PHE A 534 3.77 -25.95 16.43
CA PHE A 534 3.33 -27.12 17.18
C PHE A 534 4.52 -27.79 17.89
N SER A 535 4.26 -28.25 19.11
CA SER A 535 5.14 -29.14 19.86
C SER A 535 4.28 -30.21 20.54
N GLU A 536 4.88 -31.17 21.24
CA GLU A 536 4.12 -32.26 21.87
C GLU A 536 3.02 -31.70 22.78
N ASN A 537 1.76 -31.95 22.36
CA ASN A 537 0.54 -31.47 23.02
C ASN A 537 0.47 -29.95 23.26
N LYS A 538 1.21 -29.15 22.48
CA LYS A 538 1.25 -27.70 22.64
C LYS A 538 1.20 -26.97 21.31
N LEU A 539 0.58 -25.80 21.34
CA LEU A 539 0.50 -24.85 20.24
C LEU A 539 1.03 -23.51 20.73
N GLN A 540 2.05 -22.98 20.06
CA GLN A 540 2.54 -21.62 20.24
C GLN A 540 1.98 -20.76 19.10
N LEU A 541 1.21 -19.72 19.42
CA LEU A 541 0.72 -18.73 18.47
C LEU A 541 1.55 -17.45 18.58
N ASN A 542 2.26 -17.12 17.52
CA ASN A 542 2.91 -15.83 17.36
C ASN A 542 2.01 -14.95 16.50
N GLN A 543 1.57 -13.81 17.01
CA GLN A 543 0.78 -12.84 16.25
C GLN A 543 1.15 -11.42 16.66
N ASN A 544 1.51 -10.58 15.68
CA ASN A 544 1.85 -9.16 15.90
C ASN A 544 2.91 -8.97 17.00
N GLY A 545 3.95 -9.81 17.02
CA GLY A 545 5.05 -9.74 18.00
C GLY A 545 4.69 -10.24 19.40
N LYS A 546 3.49 -10.77 19.62
CA LYS A 546 3.09 -11.43 20.88
C LYS A 546 3.08 -12.94 20.70
N THR A 547 3.48 -13.65 21.74
CA THR A 547 3.48 -15.11 21.79
C THR A 547 2.48 -15.57 22.84
N TYR A 548 1.58 -16.48 22.45
CA TYR A 548 0.59 -17.11 23.31
C TYR A 548 0.77 -18.62 23.28
N TYR A 549 0.67 -19.26 24.43
CA TYR A 549 0.81 -20.70 24.55
C TYR A 549 -0.54 -21.36 24.81
N PHE A 550 -0.72 -22.52 24.19
CA PHE A 550 -1.91 -23.33 24.35
C PHE A 550 -1.52 -24.78 24.56
N ASP A 551 -2.23 -25.43 25.48
CA ASP A 551 -2.14 -26.87 25.70
C ASP A 551 -3.28 -27.57 24.96
N LYS A 552 -2.96 -28.69 24.32
CA LYS A 552 -3.93 -29.56 23.67
C LYS A 552 -4.79 -30.25 24.73
N LYS A 553 -6.10 -30.25 24.54
CA LYS A 553 -7.06 -30.93 25.43
C LYS A 553 -6.99 -32.45 25.32
#